data_AF-A0A3R8SI15-F1
#
_entry.id   AF-A0A3R8SI15-F1
#
_cell.length_a   1.000
_cell.length_b   1.000
_cell.length_c   1.000
_cell.angle_alpha   90.00
_cell.angle_beta   90.00
_cell.angle_gamma   90.00
#
_symmetry.space_group_name_H-M   'P 1'
#
loop_
_entity.id
_entity.type
_entity.pdbx_description
1 polymer ?
#
loop_
_entity_poly.entity_id
_entity_poly.type
_entity_poly.pdbx_seq_one_letter_code
_entity_poly.pdbx_strand_id
1 'polypeptide(L)' 'MTNSKLKTAIRAVKSDMLTPSQAAQTFGIPKRKLYDALRQSDKKQQTHWQKLMQEKANLERSLAKVNRELYEKFI' A
#
# COMPACT_ATOMS: atom_id res chain seq x y z
N MET A 1 19.20 -14.44 7.56
CA MET A 1 19.72 -13.16 7.04
C MET A 1 19.24 -12.77 5.61
N THR A 2 18.66 -13.68 4.82
CA THR A 2 18.24 -13.42 3.40
C THR A 2 17.01 -12.52 3.20
N ASN A 3 16.17 -12.33 4.23
CA ASN A 3 14.94 -11.54 4.13
C ASN A 3 15.16 -10.01 4.12
N SER A 4 16.29 -9.52 4.62
CA SER A 4 16.57 -8.08 4.70
C SER A 4 16.84 -7.49 3.31
N LYS A 5 17.75 -8.09 2.52
CA LYS A 5 18.13 -7.62 1.19
C LYS A 5 16.94 -7.53 0.23
N LEU A 6 16.04 -8.52 0.28
CA LEU A 6 14.83 -8.54 -0.55
C LEU A 6 13.87 -7.39 -0.21
N LYS A 7 13.67 -7.11 1.09
CA LYS A 7 12.84 -5.97 1.52
C LYS A 7 13.44 -4.64 1.07
N THR A 8 14.75 -4.48 1.19
CA THR A 8 15.44 -3.24 0.76
C THR A 8 15.36 -3.05 -0.75
N ALA A 9 15.55 -4.13 -1.53
CA ALA A 9 15.40 -4.09 -2.98
C ALA A 9 13.97 -3.73 -3.42
N ILE A 10 12.95 -4.33 -2.79
CA ILE A 10 11.54 -3.97 -3.05
C ILE A 10 11.29 -2.50 -2.73
N ARG A 11 11.81 -2.01 -1.60
CA ARG A 11 11.63 -0.62 -1.20
C ARG A 11 12.26 0.34 -2.20
N ALA A 12 13.49 0.08 -2.65
CA ALA A 12 14.19 0.89 -3.63
C ALA A 12 13.47 0.94 -4.99
N VAL A 13 12.86 -0.17 -5.40
CA VAL A 13 12.02 -0.21 -6.61
C VAL A 13 10.72 0.57 -6.42
N LYS A 14 10.04 0.41 -5.28
CA LYS A 14 8.76 1.10 -5.01
C LYS A 14 8.90 2.60 -4.78
N SER A 15 10.09 3.07 -4.41
CA SER A 15 10.41 4.48 -4.27
C SER A 15 10.99 5.09 -5.54
N ASP A 16 10.91 4.39 -6.69
CA ASP A 16 11.47 4.80 -7.99
C ASP A 16 12.97 5.15 -7.96
N MET A 17 13.71 4.66 -6.96
CA MET A 17 15.15 4.90 -6.85
C MET A 17 15.95 4.00 -7.80
N LEU A 18 15.46 2.78 -8.06
CA LEU A 18 16.12 1.81 -8.93
C LEU A 18 15.08 1.04 -9.75
N THR A 19 15.42 0.71 -11.00
CA THR A 19 14.60 -0.25 -11.77
C THR A 19 14.70 -1.65 -11.16
N PRO A 20 13.70 -2.54 -11.35
CA PRO A 20 13.75 -3.91 -10.82
C PRO A 20 15.00 -4.68 -11.24
N SER A 21 15.48 -4.46 -12.47
CA SER A 21 16.69 -5.10 -12.97
C SER A 21 17.96 -4.60 -12.26
N GLN A 22 18.04 -3.29 -12.00
CA GLN A 22 19.16 -2.69 -11.27
C GLN A 22 19.14 -3.13 -9.80
N ALA A 23 17.99 -3.07 -9.13
CA ALA A 23 17.87 -3.52 -7.74
C ALA A 23 18.24 -5.01 -7.56
N ALA A 24 17.85 -5.87 -8.50
CA ALA A 24 18.24 -7.29 -8.48
C ALA A 24 19.76 -7.47 -8.53
N GLN A 25 20.45 -6.69 -9.36
CA GLN A 25 21.92 -6.71 -9.45
C GLN A 25 22.58 -6.10 -8.20
N THR A 26 22.16 -4.90 -7.80
CA THR A 26 22.72 -4.17 -6.65
C THR A 26 22.62 -4.96 -5.34
N PHE A 27 21.52 -5.68 -5.13
CA PHE A 27 21.29 -6.44 -3.89
C PHE A 27 21.63 -7.94 -4.02
N GLY A 28 22.11 -8.40 -5.19
CA GLY A 28 22.49 -9.79 -5.44
C GLY A 28 21.33 -10.76 -5.34
N ILE A 29 20.15 -10.38 -5.84
CA ILE A 29 18.90 -11.15 -5.73
C ILE A 29 18.50 -11.67 -7.11
N PRO A 30 18.05 -12.93 -7.24
CA PRO A 30 17.50 -13.43 -8.49
C PRO A 30 16.33 -12.56 -8.96
N LYS A 31 16.38 -12.07 -10.21
CA LYS A 31 15.34 -11.22 -10.80
C LYS A 31 13.95 -11.81 -10.60
N ARG A 32 13.78 -13.11 -10.87
CA ARG A 32 12.51 -13.84 -10.71
C ARG A 32 11.94 -13.70 -9.29
N LYS A 33 12.79 -13.85 -8.27
CA LYS A 33 12.41 -13.71 -6.87
C LYS A 33 12.00 -12.28 -6.51
N LEU A 34 12.66 -11.27 -7.08
CA LEU A 34 12.30 -9.87 -6.89
C LEU A 34 10.95 -9.53 -7.55
N TYR A 35 10.72 -9.98 -8.79
CA TYR A 35 9.45 -9.78 -9.49
C TYR A 35 8.28 -10.46 -8.77
N ASP A 36 8.46 -11.71 -8.31
CA ASP A 36 7.43 -12.41 -7.53
C ASP A 36 7.09 -11.67 -6.23
N ALA A 37 8.11 -11.14 -5.54
CA ALA A 37 7.91 -10.39 -4.31
C ALA A 37 7.25 -9.01 -4.55
N LEU A 38 7.62 -8.32 -5.64
CA LEU A 38 6.95 -7.08 -6.06
C LEU A 38 5.47 -7.33 -6.34
N ARG A 39 5.16 -8.34 -7.16
CA ARG A 39 3.77 -8.72 -7.50
C ARG A 39 2.94 -9.08 -6.26
N GLN A 40 3.50 -9.81 -5.30
CA GLN A 40 2.82 -10.10 -4.03
C GLN A 40 2.59 -8.84 -3.20
N SER A 41 3.57 -7.94 -3.17
CA SER A 41 3.46 -6.69 -2.44
C SER A 41 2.42 -5.73 -3.03
N ASP A 42 2.23 -5.75 -4.36
CA ASP A 42 1.21 -4.95 -5.04
C ASP A 42 -0.20 -5.48 -4.75
N LYS A 43 -0.40 -6.80 -4.76
CA LYS A 43 -1.66 -7.42 -4.32
C LYS A 43 -2.01 -7.05 -2.87
N LYS A 44 -1.02 -7.02 -1.98
CA LYS A 44 -1.22 -6.58 -0.58
C LYS A 44 -1.56 -5.09 -0.48
N GLN A 45 -0.92 -4.24 -1.27
CA GLN A 45 -1.26 -2.82 -1.31
C GLN A 45 -2.67 -2.59 -1.85
N GLN A 46 -3.06 -3.29 -2.92
CA GLN A 46 -4.40 -3.17 -3.50
C GLN A 46 -5.49 -3.53 -2.47
N THR A 47 -5.31 -4.62 -1.72
CA THR A 47 -6.26 -5.00 -0.66
C THR A 47 -6.27 -4.03 0.52
N HIS A 48 -5.13 -3.44 0.87
CA HIS A 48 -5.07 -2.40 1.91
C HIS A 48 -5.78 -1.10 1.48
N TRP A 49 -5.56 -0.65 0.24
CA TRP A 49 -6.26 0.51 -0.33
C TRP A 49 -7.77 0.31 -0.39
N GLN A 50 -8.24 -0.88 -0.74
CA GLN A 50 -9.67 -1.21 -0.70
C GLN A 50 -10.25 -1.05 0.72
N LYS A 51 -9.54 -1.55 1.75
CA LYS A 51 -9.97 -1.37 3.15
C LYS A 51 -10.01 0.10 3.56
N LEU A 52 -8.97 0.87 3.22
CA LEU A 52 -8.92 2.31 3.50
C LEU A 52 -10.07 3.07 2.84
N MET A 53 -10.38 2.75 1.58
CA MET A 53 -11.50 3.37 0.85
C MET A 53 -12.84 3.04 1.50
N GLN A 54 -13.02 1.80 1.98
CA GLN A 54 -14.23 1.41 2.68
C GLN A 54 -14.36 2.12 4.04
N GLU A 55 -13.26 2.29 4.76
CA GLU A 55 -13.23 3.02 6.02
C GLU A 55 -13.55 4.51 5.82
N LYS A 56 -12.95 5.15 4.81
CA LYS A 56 -13.27 6.53 4.40
C LYS A 56 -14.77 6.70 4.12
N ALA A 57 -15.37 5.79 3.34
CA ALA A 57 -16.79 5.84 3.04
C ALA A 57 -17.67 5.68 4.29
N ASN A 58 -17.26 4.85 5.25
CA ASN A 58 -17.98 4.70 6.52
C ASN A 58 -17.91 5.97 7.37
N LEU A 59 -16.73 6.60 7.45
CA LEU A 59 -16.53 7.86 8.16
C LEU A 59 -17.35 8.99 7.53
N GLU A 60 -17.38 9.09 6.21
CA GLU A 60 -18.21 10.08 5.49
C GLU A 60 -19.70 9.90 5.79
N ARG A 61 -20.21 8.65 5.82
CA ARG A 61 -21.59 8.38 6.22
C ARG A 61 -21.87 8.75 7.67
N SER A 62 -20.95 8.43 8.58
CA SER A 62 -21.08 8.78 9.99
C SER A 62 -21.13 10.29 10.19
N LEU A 63 -20.26 11.02 9.48
CA LEU A 63 -20.22 12.48 9.52
C LEU A 63 -21.52 13.09 8.97
N ALA A 64 -22.03 12.57 7.86
CA ALA A 64 -23.32 13.00 7.31
C ALA A 64 -24.47 12.78 8.30
N LYS A 65 -24.46 11.65 9.02
CA LYS A 65 -25.47 11.35 10.04
C LYS A 65 -25.41 12.35 11.20
N VAL A 66 -24.21 12.59 11.75
CA VAL A 66 -24.02 13.56 12.85
C VAL A 66 -24.42 14.96 12.43
N ASN A 67 -24.06 15.39 11.21
CA ASN A 67 -24.47 16.69 10.69
C ASN A 67 -25.99 16.83 10.60
N ARG A 68 -26.69 15.77 10.18
CA ARG A 68 -28.15 15.76 10.15
C ARG A 68 -28.75 15.85 11.55
N GLU A 69 -28.25 15.06 12.49
CA GLU A 69 -28.72 15.09 13.89
C GLU A 69 -28.47 16.46 14.56
N LEU A 70 -27.36 17.13 14.22
CA LEU A 70 -27.11 18.50 14.66
C LEU A 70 -28.10 19.47 14.03
N TYR A 71 -28.33 19.39 12.72
CA TYR A 71 -29.28 20.25 12.03
C TYR A 71 -30.71 20.13 12.60
N GLU A 72 -31.14 18.91 12.92
CA GLU A 72 -32.44 18.62 13.54
C GLU A 72 -32.55 19.10 15.01
N LYS A 73 -31.42 19.35 15.70
CA LYS A 73 -31.40 19.83 17.09
C LYS A 73 -31.31 21.35 17.24
N PHE A 74 -30.85 22.06 16.20
CA PHE A 74 -30.61 23.50 16.23
C PHE A 74 -31.54 24.29 15.29
N ILE A 75 -32.59 23.65 14.79
CA ILE A 75 -33.79 24.24 14.17
C ILE A 75 -34.98 23.96 15.09
#